data_AF-A0A5C5RHK8-F1
#
_entry.id   AF-A0A5C5RHK8-F1
#
_cell.length_a   1.000
_cell.length_b   1.000
_cell.length_c   1.000
_cell.angle_alpha   90.00
_cell.angle_beta   90.00
_cell.angle_gamma   90.00
#
_symmetry.space_group_name_H-M   'P 1'
#
loop_
_entity.id
_entity.type
_entity.pdbx_description
1 polymer ?
#
loop_
_entity_poly.entity_id
_entity_poly.type
_entity_poly.pdbx_seq_one_letter_code
_entity_poly.pdbx_strand_id
1 'polypeptide(L)'
;MANDVIKIDINTKSIEEALSKLTSPSAPLMAKIAGILVESADQAFEDEKDPVTGLPWVPLSEAYAQWKSEHGYSNKILQKDGHLAMIQSDSSESEA
;
A
#
# COMPACT_ATOMS: atom_id res chain seq x y z
N MET A 1 32.06 -62.29 -13.11
CA MET A 1 32.44 -61.12 -12.29
C MET A 1 31.17 -60.30 -12.12
N ALA A 2 30.65 -60.20 -10.90
CA ALA A 2 29.40 -59.48 -10.63
C ALA A 2 29.69 -57.98 -10.65
N ASN A 3 28.99 -57.26 -11.51
CA ASN A 3 29.13 -55.82 -11.66
C ASN A 3 28.24 -55.15 -10.60
N ASP A 4 28.82 -54.81 -9.46
CA ASP A 4 28.10 -54.11 -8.40
C ASP A 4 27.72 -52.71 -8.88
N VAL A 5 26.41 -52.50 -9.03
CA VAL A 5 25.83 -51.21 -9.39
C VAL A 5 25.83 -50.34 -8.14
N ILE A 6 26.74 -49.36 -8.09
CA ILE A 6 26.76 -48.36 -7.03
C ILE A 6 25.49 -47.50 -7.15
N LYS A 7 24.59 -47.62 -6.17
CA LYS A 7 23.43 -46.73 -6.03
C LYS A 7 23.87 -45.48 -5.26
N ILE A 8 23.80 -44.34 -5.92
CA ILE A 8 24.05 -43.03 -5.31
C ILE A 8 22.70 -42.44 -4.93
N ASP A 9 22.50 -42.22 -3.64
CA ASP A 9 21.32 -41.54 -3.09
C ASP A 9 21.73 -40.10 -2.76
N ILE A 10 21.18 -39.13 -3.49
CA ILE A 10 21.48 -37.71 -3.30
C ILE A 10 20.38 -37.10 -2.43
N ASN A 11 20.72 -36.78 -1.18
CA ASN A 11 19.80 -36.10 -0.27
C ASN A 11 19.78 -34.59 -0.56
N THR A 12 18.77 -34.13 -1.30
CA THR A 12 18.56 -32.72 -1.68
C THR A 12 17.71 -31.93 -0.68
N LYS A 13 17.28 -32.56 0.42
CA LYS A 13 16.29 -31.99 1.33
C LYS A 13 16.73 -30.67 1.96
N SER A 14 17.99 -30.55 2.32
CA SER A 14 18.56 -29.31 2.87
C SER A 14 18.64 -28.18 1.84
N ILE A 15 18.85 -28.52 0.57
CA ILE A 15 18.90 -27.55 -0.54
C ILE A 15 17.49 -27.05 -0.84
N GLU A 16 16.49 -27.93 -0.85
CA GLU A 16 15.08 -27.59 -1.06
C GLU A 16 14.51 -26.73 0.09
N GLU A 17 14.89 -27.03 1.33
CA GLU A 17 14.54 -26.22 2.50
C GLU A 17 15.20 -24.84 2.47
N ALA A 18 16.43 -24.72 1.96
CA ALA A 18 17.10 -23.44 1.79
C ALA A 18 16.49 -22.62 0.65
N LEU A 19 16.15 -23.26 -0.47
CA LEU A 19 15.52 -22.62 -1.62
C LEU A 19 14.12 -22.09 -1.25
N SER A 20 13.31 -22.89 -0.55
CA SER A 20 11.95 -22.48 -0.13
C SER A 20 11.94 -21.28 0.83
N LYS A 21 12.97 -21.14 1.66
CA LYS A 21 13.19 -19.95 2.50
C LYS A 21 13.58 -18.72 1.68
N LEU A 22 14.38 -18.87 0.62
CA LEU A 22 14.70 -17.78 -0.30
C LEU A 22 13.51 -17.36 -1.17
N THR A 23 12.68 -18.33 -1.58
CA THR A 23 11.47 -18.07 -2.38
C THR A 23 10.26 -17.75 -1.51
N SER A 24 10.46 -17.51 -0.20
CA SER A 24 9.35 -17.21 0.71
C SER A 24 8.54 -16.04 0.14
N PRO A 25 7.20 -16.16 0.07
CA PRO A 25 6.37 -15.16 -0.58
C PRO A 25 6.66 -13.79 0.03
N SER A 26 7.04 -12.82 -0.79
CA SER A 26 7.22 -11.43 -0.35
C SER A 26 5.88 -10.77 -0.01
N ALA A 27 4.76 -11.41 -0.33
CA ALA A 27 3.40 -10.90 -0.13
C ALA A 27 3.11 -10.42 1.31
N PRO A 28 3.48 -11.14 2.39
CA PRO A 28 3.26 -10.65 3.76
C PRO A 28 4.11 -9.42 4.10
N LEU A 29 5.32 -9.32 3.55
CA LEU A 29 6.18 -8.15 3.73
C LEU A 29 5.61 -6.96 2.96
N MET A 30 5.21 -7.16 1.70
CA MET A 30 4.59 -6.13 0.88
C MET A 30 3.26 -5.65 1.46
N ALA A 31 2.47 -6.54 2.05
CA ALA A 31 1.24 -6.17 2.77
C ALA A 31 1.54 -5.26 3.97
N LYS A 32 2.61 -5.56 4.74
CA LYS A 32 3.05 -4.68 5.84
C LYS A 32 3.53 -3.32 5.33
N ILE A 33 4.31 -3.29 4.25
CA ILE A 33 4.76 -2.04 3.63
C ILE A 33 3.56 -1.22 3.16
N ALA A 34 2.59 -1.86 2.50
CA ALA A 34 1.36 -1.20 2.07
C ALA A 34 0.59 -0.60 3.25
N GLY A 35 0.49 -1.31 4.37
CA GLY A 35 -0.13 -0.79 5.60
C GLY A 35 0.53 0.50 6.10
N ILE A 36 1.87 0.52 6.15
CA ILE A 36 2.63 1.71 6.56
C ILE A 36 2.41 2.88 5.59
N LEU A 37 2.34 2.61 4.29
CA LEU A 37 2.10 3.65 3.28
C LEU A 37 0.70 4.26 3.41
N VAL A 38 -0.31 3.43 3.66
CA VAL A 38 -1.70 3.89 3.90
C VAL A 38 -1.76 4.76 5.15
N GLU A 39 -1.17 4.31 6.26
CA GLU A 39 -1.14 5.05 7.51
C GLU A 39 -0.40 6.40 7.37
N SER A 40 0.74 6.42 6.68
CA SER A 40 1.50 7.64 6.40
C SER A 40 0.71 8.62 5.54
N ALA A 41 0.00 8.12 4.52
CA ALA A 41 -0.86 8.95 3.69
C ALA A 41 -2.03 9.52 4.49
N ASP A 42 -2.73 8.70 5.27
CA ASP A 42 -3.82 9.13 6.14
C ASP A 42 -3.37 10.25 7.09
N GLN A 43 -2.22 10.07 7.75
CA GLN A 43 -1.66 11.05 8.66
C GLN A 43 -1.30 12.37 7.95
N ALA A 44 -0.80 12.31 6.72
CA ALA A 44 -0.47 13.49 5.93
C ALA A 44 -1.71 14.36 5.59
N PHE A 45 -2.86 13.75 5.31
CA PHE A 45 -4.12 14.47 5.12
C PHE A 45 -4.65 15.07 6.43
N GLU A 46 -4.53 14.36 7.54
CA GLU A 46 -4.95 14.88 8.84
C GLU A 46 -4.09 16.06 9.29
N ASP A 47 -2.77 15.96 9.12
CA ASP A 47 -1.81 16.99 9.53
C ASP A 47 -1.61 18.11 8.51
N GLU A 48 -2.16 17.96 7.30
CA GLU A 48 -1.99 18.86 6.15
C GLU A 48 -0.52 19.11 5.79
N LYS A 49 0.26 18.03 5.74
CA LYS A 49 1.71 18.04 5.52
C LYS A 49 2.12 17.06 4.45
N ASP A 50 3.21 17.38 3.77
CA ASP A 50 3.84 16.48 2.82
C ASP A 50 4.37 15.22 3.55
N PRO A 51 3.98 14.00 3.12
CA PRO A 51 4.35 12.75 3.80
C PRO A 51 5.85 12.41 3.70
N VAL A 52 6.59 13.04 2.78
CA VAL A 52 8.02 12.80 2.55
C VAL A 52 8.89 13.82 3.28
N THR A 53 8.49 15.10 3.25
CA THR A 53 9.28 16.21 3.79
C THR A 53 8.77 16.72 5.15
N GLY A 54 7.53 16.41 5.53
CA GLY A 54 6.89 16.90 6.75
C GLY A 54 6.53 18.39 6.73
N LEU A 55 6.76 19.08 5.61
CA LEU A 55 6.43 20.49 5.47
C LEU A 55 4.92 20.68 5.31
N PRO A 56 4.34 21.76 5.86
CA PRO A 56 2.94 22.08 5.65
C PRO A 56 2.66 22.29 4.17
N TRP A 57 1.47 21.89 3.72
CA TRP A 57 1.02 22.17 2.37
C TRP A 57 0.86 23.67 2.14
N VAL A 58 0.90 24.04 0.87
CA VAL A 58 0.65 25.42 0.46
C VAL A 58 -0.79 25.78 0.81
N PRO A 59 -1.02 26.89 1.53
CA PRO A 59 -2.37 27.31 1.89
C PRO A 59 -3.21 27.63 0.66
N LEU A 60 -4.52 27.47 0.79
CA LEU A 60 -5.46 27.92 -0.23
C LEU A 60 -5.40 29.46 -0.35
N SER A 61 -5.65 29.97 -1.55
CA SER A 61 -5.89 31.40 -1.72
C SER A 61 -7.11 31.85 -0.90
N GLU A 62 -7.08 33.03 -0.32
CA GLU A 62 -8.16 33.56 0.53
C GLU A 62 -9.52 33.52 -0.17
N ALA A 63 -9.57 33.94 -1.44
CA ALA A 63 -10.80 33.95 -2.24
C ALA A 63 -11.42 32.54 -2.38
N TYR A 64 -10.59 31.52 -2.57
CA TYR A 64 -11.06 30.15 -2.71
C TYR A 64 -11.45 29.51 -1.37
N ALA A 65 -10.72 29.83 -0.29
CA ALA A 65 -11.09 29.40 1.05
C ALA A 65 -12.46 29.97 1.46
N GLN A 66 -12.70 31.24 1.15
CA GLN A 66 -13.99 31.89 1.39
C GLN A 66 -15.10 31.23 0.57
N TRP A 67 -14.88 31.02 -0.73
CA TRP A 67 -15.83 30.31 -1.59
C TRP A 67 -16.18 28.92 -1.05
N LYS A 68 -15.19 28.14 -0.59
CA LYS A 68 -15.42 26.81 0.01
C LYS A 68 -16.30 26.89 1.24
N SER A 69 -16.04 27.85 2.13
CA SER A 69 -16.83 28.04 3.34
C SER A 69 -18.28 28.43 3.02
N GLU A 70 -18.50 29.29 2.02
CA GLU A 70 -19.83 29.72 1.58
C GLU A 70 -20.64 28.57 0.96
N HIS A 71 -19.97 27.60 0.35
CA HIS A 71 -20.59 26.43 -0.29
C HIS A 71 -20.66 25.20 0.63
N GLY A 72 -20.30 25.34 1.91
CA GLY A 72 -20.41 24.27 2.91
C GLY A 72 -19.34 23.17 2.78
N TYR A 73 -18.25 23.42 2.07
CA TYR A 73 -17.12 22.48 1.96
C TYR A 73 -16.19 22.57 3.18
N SER A 74 -15.49 21.47 3.49
CA SER A 74 -14.51 21.43 4.58
C SER A 74 -13.38 22.45 4.37
N ASN A 75 -12.94 23.06 5.47
CA ASN A 75 -11.82 24.01 5.52
C ASN A 75 -10.45 23.36 5.29
N LYS A 76 -10.37 22.02 5.23
CA LYS A 76 -9.13 21.31 4.90
C LYS A 76 -8.62 21.65 3.50
N ILE A 77 -7.31 21.71 3.31
CA ILE A 77 -6.67 22.04 2.02
C ILE A 77 -6.98 20.94 1.00
N LEU A 78 -6.64 19.68 1.34
CA LEU A 78 -7.01 18.48 0.57
C LEU A 78 -7.94 17.60 1.40
N GLN A 79 -8.78 16.81 0.72
CA GLN A 79 -9.64 15.82 1.36
C GLN A 79 -9.26 14.43 0.88
N LYS A 80 -9.29 13.46 1.80
CA LYS A 80 -9.07 12.05 1.47
C LYS A 80 -10.20 11.49 0.59
N ASP A 81 -11.44 11.87 0.92
CA ASP A 81 -12.66 11.23 0.40
C ASP A 81 -13.36 12.10 -0.67
N GLY A 82 -12.60 12.61 -1.65
CA GLY A 82 -13.17 13.36 -2.77
C GLY A 82 -13.99 12.50 -3.74
N HIS A 83 -14.45 13.08 -4.86
CA HIS A 83 -15.23 12.37 -5.91
C HIS A 83 -14.60 11.08 -6.49
N LEU A 84 -13.34 10.76 -6.15
CA LEU A 84 -12.74 9.44 -6.39
C LEU A 84 -13.39 8.31 -5.58
N ALA A 85 -13.91 8.59 -4.37
CA ALA A 85 -14.64 7.62 -3.56
C ALA A 85 -15.98 7.21 -4.18
N MET A 86 -16.67 8.13 -4.87
CA MET A 86 -17.94 7.86 -5.57
C MET A 86 -17.77 6.84 -6.72
N ILE A 87 -16.63 6.84 -7.41
CA ILE A 87 -16.37 5.92 -8.52
C ILE A 87 -16.12 4.48 -8.02
N GLN A 88 -15.57 4.33 -6.82
CA GLN A 88 -15.33 3.01 -6.22
C GLN A 88 -16.61 2.39 -5.65
N SER A 89 -17.53 3.19 -5.09
CA SER A 89 -18.83 2.68 -4.62
C SER A 89 -19.73 2.19 -5.76
N ASP A 90 -19.71 2.86 -6.93
CA ASP A 90 -20.46 2.41 -8.12
C ASP A 90 -19.84 1.15 -8.76
N SER A 91 -18.55 0.90 -8.57
CA SER A 91 -17.87 -0.30 -9.12
C SER A 91 -18.07 -1.56 -8.27
N SER A 92 -18.55 -1.43 -7.03
CA SER A 92 -18.85 -2.56 -6.13
C SER A 92 -20.28 -3.09 -6.22
N GLU A 93 -21.16 -2.46 -7.01
CA GLU A 93 -22.57 -2.88 -7.15
C GLU A 93 -22.86 -3.66 -8.46
N SER A 94 -21.85 -3.98 -9.29
CA SER A 94 -22.08 -4.73 -10.54
C SER A 94 -21.68 -6.22 -10.49
N GLU A 95 -21.42 -6.79 -9.33
CA GLU A 95 -21.24 -8.24 -9.16
C GLU A 95 -22.17 -8.76 -8.03
N ALA A 96 -23.46 -8.84 -8.34
CA ALA A 96 -24.44 -9.62 -7.59
C ALA A 96 -25.38 -10.37 -8.56
#